data_AF-A0A392QTY5-F1
#
_entry.id   AF-A0A392QTY5-F1
#
_cell.length_a   1.000
_cell.length_b   1.000
_cell.length_c   1.000
_cell.angle_alpha   90.00
_cell.angle_beta   90.00
_cell.angle_gamma   90.00
#
_symmetry.space_group_name_H-M   'P 1'
#
loop_
_entity.id
_entity.type
_entity.pdbx_description
1 polymer ?
#
loop_
_entity_poly.entity_id
_entity_poly.type
_entity_poly.pdbx_seq_one_letter_code
_entity_poly.pdbx_strand_id
1 'polypeptide(L)'
;MSRNTSAAPVNPVDELARQLAVITTRLDQISLRMDEQQSSASNASSVPPPEQPFRHRLKLDIPRFDGTDAHGWIFKITQFFSYHHTPEEERITIASFYLDGAALSWYQWMYRNGQIVSWTHFLHALETRFAPTAYDDPRGA
;
A
#
# COMPACT_ATOMS: atom_id res chain seq x y z
N MET A 1 13.45 -27.59 -65.08
CA MET A 1 12.65 -26.42 -64.63
C MET A 1 12.41 -26.58 -63.14
N SER A 2 13.18 -25.92 -62.29
CA SER A 2 12.97 -25.93 -60.83
C SER A 2 12.71 -24.50 -60.39
N ARG A 3 11.44 -24.19 -60.06
CA ARG A 3 11.07 -22.90 -59.49
C ARG A 3 11.36 -22.96 -57.99
N ASN A 4 12.40 -22.24 -57.59
CA ASN A 4 12.74 -22.00 -56.19
C ASN A 4 11.69 -21.02 -55.62
N THR A 5 10.93 -21.45 -54.62
CA THR A 5 9.88 -20.63 -54.01
C THR A 5 10.54 -19.76 -52.94
N SER A 6 10.70 -18.47 -53.23
CA SER A 6 11.25 -17.47 -52.31
C SER A 6 10.24 -17.20 -51.19
N ALA A 7 10.56 -17.63 -49.96
CA ALA A 7 9.79 -17.27 -48.78
C ALA A 7 10.00 -15.78 -48.49
N ALA A 8 8.91 -15.00 -48.47
CA ALA A 8 8.93 -13.58 -48.15
C ALA A 8 9.43 -13.36 -46.71
N PRO A 9 10.16 -12.26 -46.43
CA PRO A 9 10.61 -11.95 -45.07
C PRO A 9 9.40 -11.62 -44.20
N VAL A 10 9.24 -12.35 -43.10
CA VAL A 10 8.20 -12.08 -42.09
C VAL A 10 8.49 -10.70 -41.49
N ASN A 11 7.53 -9.78 -41.62
CA ASN A 11 7.67 -8.41 -41.13
C ASN A 11 7.67 -8.41 -39.58
N PRO A 12 8.60 -7.69 -38.93
CA PRO A 12 8.69 -7.68 -37.47
C PRO A 12 7.46 -7.04 -36.80
N VAL A 13 6.75 -6.17 -37.51
CA VAL A 13 5.48 -5.57 -37.05
C VAL A 13 4.35 -6.60 -37.03
N ASP A 14 4.30 -7.51 -38.02
CA ASP A 14 3.31 -8.60 -38.07
C ASP A 14 3.55 -9.62 -36.94
N GLU A 15 4.82 -9.87 -36.60
CA GLU A 15 5.18 -10.71 -35.44
C GLU A 15 4.75 -10.05 -34.12
N LEU A 16 4.97 -8.75 -33.96
CA LEU A 16 4.51 -8.00 -32.79
C LEU A 16 2.97 -8.02 -32.67
N ALA A 17 2.26 -7.85 -33.78
CA ALA A 17 0.80 -7.92 -33.81
C ALA A 17 0.28 -9.31 -33.42
N ARG A 18 0.94 -10.39 -33.88
CA ARG A 18 0.66 -11.76 -33.43
C ARG A 18 0.88 -11.92 -31.93
N GLN A 19 1.98 -11.40 -31.41
CA GLN A 19 2.28 -11.49 -29.97
C GLN A 19 1.24 -10.75 -29.12
N LEU A 20 0.81 -9.55 -29.52
CA LEU A 20 -0.24 -8.80 -28.83
C LEU A 20 -1.59 -9.53 -28.86
N ALA A 21 -1.98 -10.10 -30.00
CA ALA A 21 -3.22 -10.88 -30.13
C ALA A 21 -3.22 -12.14 -29.23
N VAL A 22 -2.05 -12.79 -29.08
CA VAL A 22 -1.90 -13.93 -28.16
C VAL A 22 -2.02 -13.45 -26.71
N ILE A 23 -1.44 -12.31 -26.36
CA ILE A 23 -1.50 -11.77 -24.99
C ILE A 23 -2.95 -11.40 -24.62
N THR A 24 -3.68 -10.69 -25.49
CA THR A 24 -5.07 -10.31 -25.23
C THR A 24 -5.96 -11.55 -25.06
N THR A 25 -5.79 -12.56 -25.93
CA THR A 25 -6.53 -13.82 -25.82
C THR A 25 -6.24 -14.55 -24.50
N ARG A 26 -4.99 -14.53 -24.03
CA ARG A 26 -4.63 -15.14 -22.74
C ARG A 26 -5.24 -14.38 -21.56
N LEU A 27 -5.32 -13.05 -21.63
CA LEU A 27 -5.96 -12.24 -20.59
C LEU A 27 -7.46 -12.53 -20.50
N ASP A 28 -8.17 -12.63 -21.63
CA ASP A 28 -9.58 -13.01 -21.64
C ASP A 28 -9.81 -14.41 -21.05
N GLN A 29 -8.93 -15.37 -21.35
CA GLN A 29 -9.01 -16.71 -20.77
C GLN A 29 -8.78 -16.73 -19.25
N ILE A 30 -7.89 -15.88 -18.74
CA ILE A 30 -7.67 -15.74 -17.28
C ILE A 30 -8.90 -15.12 -16.62
N SER A 31 -9.50 -14.10 -17.25
CA SER A 31 -10.73 -13.48 -16.74
C SER A 31 -11.89 -14.46 -16.68
N LEU A 32 -12.13 -15.24 -17.76
CA LEU A 32 -13.19 -16.24 -17.81
C LEU A 32 -13.00 -17.37 -16.78
N ARG A 33 -11.76 -17.81 -16.54
CA ARG A 33 -11.46 -18.80 -15.51
C ARG A 33 -11.69 -18.27 -14.09
N MET A 34 -11.49 -16.98 -13.86
CA MET A 34 -11.81 -16.36 -12.58
C MET A 34 -13.33 -16.32 -12.34
N ASP A 35 -14.15 -16.08 -13.37
CA ASP A 35 -15.61 -16.12 -13.28
C ASP A 35 -16.18 -17.56 -13.12
N GLU A 36 -15.59 -18.56 -13.80
CA GLU A 36 -15.98 -19.97 -13.66
C GLU A 36 -15.62 -20.58 -12.29
N GLN A 37 -14.53 -20.12 -11.65
CA GLN A 37 -14.18 -20.55 -10.28
C GLN A 37 -15.11 -19.97 -9.21
N GLN A 38 -15.86 -18.91 -9.50
CA GLN A 38 -16.85 -18.34 -8.57
C GLN A 38 -18.22 -19.04 -8.67
N SER A 39 -18.57 -19.60 -9.83
CA SER A 39 -19.89 -20.18 -10.09
C SER A 39 -20.03 -21.66 -9.69
N SER A 40 -18.92 -22.36 -9.41
CA SER A 40 -18.91 -23.76 -8.96
C SER A 40 -19.14 -23.97 -7.44
N ALA A 41 -19.29 -22.89 -6.66
CA ALA A 41 -19.59 -22.96 -5.22
C ALA A 41 -21.10 -23.01 -4.89
N SER A 42 -21.98 -23.21 -5.89
CA SER A 42 -23.42 -23.07 -5.70
C SER A 42 -24.21 -24.37 -5.46
N ASN A 43 -23.56 -25.55 -5.37
CA ASN A 43 -24.29 -26.82 -5.22
C ASN A 43 -23.58 -27.91 -4.38
N ALA A 44 -23.03 -27.55 -3.22
CA ALA A 44 -22.74 -28.53 -2.17
C ALA A 44 -23.11 -27.95 -0.81
N SER A 45 -24.12 -28.57 -0.19
CA SER A 45 -24.49 -28.58 1.22
C SER A 45 -24.00 -27.43 2.10
N SER A 46 -24.97 -26.66 2.58
CA SER A 46 -24.97 -25.86 3.83
C SER A 46 -23.97 -26.31 4.90
N VAL A 47 -22.71 -25.93 4.73
CA VAL A 47 -21.71 -25.83 5.78
C VAL A 47 -21.27 -24.39 5.71
N PRO A 48 -21.62 -23.55 6.70
CA PRO A 48 -21.05 -22.21 6.75
C PRO A 48 -19.52 -22.35 6.70
N PRO A 49 -18.80 -21.48 5.97
CA PRO A 49 -17.35 -21.41 6.07
C PRO A 49 -17.01 -21.41 7.56
N PRO A 50 -15.98 -22.14 8.04
CA PRO A 50 -15.58 -22.05 9.43
C PRO A 50 -15.46 -20.57 9.72
N GLU A 51 -16.39 -20.05 10.54
CA GLU A 51 -16.43 -18.66 10.91
C GLU A 51 -15.03 -18.40 11.41
N GLN A 52 -14.25 -17.61 10.64
CA GLN A 52 -12.96 -17.21 11.12
C GLN A 52 -13.29 -16.59 12.46
N PRO A 53 -12.78 -17.15 13.58
CA PRO A 53 -13.18 -16.72 14.91
C PRO A 53 -13.01 -15.24 14.87
N PHE A 54 -14.12 -14.49 14.98
CA PHE A 54 -14.18 -13.05 14.78
C PHE A 54 -12.92 -12.52 15.43
N ARG A 55 -11.89 -12.22 14.63
CA ARG A 55 -10.62 -11.81 15.20
C ARG A 55 -11.05 -10.52 15.83
N HIS A 56 -11.18 -10.52 17.16
CA HIS A 56 -11.58 -9.36 17.90
C HIS A 56 -10.51 -8.34 17.55
N ARG A 57 -10.77 -7.54 16.51
CA ARG A 57 -9.84 -6.53 16.04
C ARG A 57 -9.80 -5.61 17.22
N LEU A 58 -8.68 -5.68 17.94
CA LEU A 58 -8.45 -4.82 19.07
C LEU A 58 -8.68 -3.42 18.54
N LYS A 59 -9.63 -2.71 19.16
CA LYS A 59 -9.91 -1.34 18.80
C LYS A 59 -8.79 -0.50 19.38
N LEU A 60 -7.68 -0.48 18.66
CA LEU A 60 -6.49 0.29 18.99
C LEU A 60 -6.81 1.74 18.61
N ASP A 61 -7.04 2.59 19.61
CA ASP A 61 -7.12 4.02 19.38
C ASP A 61 -5.71 4.57 19.16
N ILE A 62 -5.52 5.25 18.04
CA ILE A 62 -4.27 5.97 17.76
C ILE A 62 -4.30 7.28 18.55
N PRO A 63 -3.27 7.58 19.36
CA PRO A 63 -3.18 8.88 20.02
C PRO A 63 -2.99 9.99 19.00
N ARG A 64 -3.64 11.14 19.25
CA ARG A 64 -3.33 12.38 18.53
C ARG A 64 -1.90 12.83 18.82
N PHE A 65 -1.25 13.45 17.84
CA PHE A 65 0.11 13.94 17.91
C PHE A 65 0.16 15.43 17.66
N ASP A 66 0.52 16.18 18.70
CA ASP A 66 0.67 17.64 18.67
C ASP A 66 2.13 18.10 18.45
N GLY A 67 3.07 17.16 18.48
CA GLY A 67 4.51 17.41 18.48
C GLY A 67 5.23 16.83 19.71
N THR A 68 4.51 16.38 20.72
CA THR A 68 5.08 15.81 21.96
C THR A 68 5.37 14.32 21.82
N ASP A 69 6.51 13.85 22.36
CA ASP A 69 6.91 12.44 22.37
C ASP A 69 6.85 11.78 20.97
N ALA A 70 7.61 12.34 20.02
CA ALA A 70 7.67 11.84 18.65
C ALA A 70 8.00 10.34 18.57
N HIS A 71 8.97 9.86 19.36
CA HIS A 71 9.37 8.45 19.39
C HIS A 71 8.21 7.54 19.83
N GLY A 72 7.52 7.90 20.92
CA GLY A 72 6.37 7.13 21.40
C GLY A 72 5.21 7.11 20.42
N TRP A 73 4.95 8.24 19.74
CA TRP A 73 3.91 8.28 18.72
C TRP A 73 4.26 7.45 17.48
N ILE A 74 5.48 7.61 16.94
CA ILE A 74 5.99 6.84 15.79
C ILE A 74 5.90 5.33 16.06
N PHE A 75 6.28 4.89 17.26
CA PHE A 75 6.20 3.49 17.65
C PHE A 75 4.74 2.99 17.60
N LYS A 76 3.81 3.71 18.22
CA LYS A 76 2.39 3.33 18.28
C LYS A 76 1.73 3.28 16.90
N ILE A 77 1.92 4.30 16.06
CA ILE A 77 1.33 4.33 14.72
C ILE A 77 1.90 3.22 13.82
N THR A 78 3.19 2.89 13.98
CA THR A 78 3.83 1.79 13.24
C THR A 78 3.27 0.42 13.66
N GLN A 79 3.05 0.21 14.96
CA GLN A 79 2.41 -1.01 15.46
C GLN A 79 0.96 -1.12 14.97
N PHE A 80 0.22 -0.01 14.98
CA PHE A 80 -1.14 0.02 14.46
C PHE A 80 -1.18 -0.41 12.98
N PHE A 81 -0.39 0.21 12.12
CA PHE A 81 -0.37 -0.15 10.69
C PHE A 81 0.10 -1.58 10.44
N SER A 82 1.04 -2.09 11.25
CA SER A 82 1.50 -3.48 11.16
C SER A 82 0.39 -4.46 11.54
N TYR A 83 -0.35 -4.19 12.61
CA TYR A 83 -1.47 -5.02 13.07
C TYR A 83 -2.66 -4.99 12.09
N HIS A 84 -2.96 -3.83 11.50
CA HIS A 84 -4.04 -3.67 10.54
C HIS A 84 -3.65 -4.03 9.10
N HIS A 85 -2.40 -4.43 8.84
CA HIS A 85 -1.84 -4.66 7.51
C HIS A 85 -2.09 -3.48 6.55
N THR A 86 -1.94 -2.26 7.05
CA THR A 86 -2.21 -1.06 6.26
C THR A 86 -1.16 -0.89 5.14
N PRO A 87 -1.60 -0.79 3.87
CA PRO A 87 -0.73 -0.53 2.73
C PRO A 87 0.07 0.76 2.89
N GLU A 88 1.30 0.80 2.41
CA GLU A 88 2.20 1.94 2.63
C GLU A 88 1.66 3.24 2.01
N GLU A 89 0.96 3.12 0.88
CA GLU A 89 0.38 4.25 0.14
C GLU A 89 -0.69 4.99 0.95
N GLU A 90 -1.36 4.28 1.86
CA GLU A 90 -2.43 4.83 2.70
C GLU A 90 -1.91 5.40 4.03
N ARG A 91 -0.73 4.98 4.48
CA ARG A 91 -0.23 5.29 5.84
C ARG A 91 -0.09 6.77 6.11
N ILE A 92 0.47 7.53 5.16
CA ILE A 92 0.66 8.98 5.31
C ILE A 92 -0.70 9.68 5.42
N THR A 93 -1.63 9.30 4.53
CA THR A 93 -2.99 9.85 4.52
C THR A 93 -3.69 9.58 5.84
N ILE A 94 -3.65 8.34 6.33
CA ILE A 94 -4.26 7.97 7.61
C ILE A 94 -3.59 8.70 8.78
N ALA A 95 -2.26 8.70 8.83
CA ALA A 95 -1.48 9.36 9.87
C ALA A 95 -1.81 10.85 9.98
N SER A 96 -2.06 11.53 8.84
CA SER A 96 -2.38 12.95 8.81
C SER A 96 -3.63 13.34 9.61
N PHE A 97 -4.61 12.43 9.74
CA PHE A 97 -5.83 12.67 10.54
C PHE A 97 -5.58 12.69 12.05
N TYR A 98 -4.45 12.16 12.49
CA TYR A 98 -4.06 12.11 13.90
C TYR A 98 -3.02 13.17 14.27
N LEU A 99 -2.66 14.05 13.34
CA LEU A 99 -1.79 15.19 13.61
C LEU A 99 -2.63 16.38 14.08
N ASP A 100 -2.14 17.09 15.09
CA ASP A 100 -2.73 18.30 15.64
C ASP A 100 -1.69 19.40 15.84
N GLY A 101 -2.18 20.62 16.10
CA GLY A 101 -1.36 21.74 16.52
C GLY A 101 -0.13 22.01 15.63
N ALA A 102 1.05 22.01 16.24
CA ALA A 102 2.31 22.29 15.56
C ALA A 102 2.68 21.19 14.56
N ALA A 103 2.40 19.92 14.88
CA ALA A 103 2.64 18.79 13.98
C ALA A 103 1.78 18.87 12.71
N LEU A 104 0.48 19.19 12.84
CA LEU A 104 -0.40 19.36 11.68
C LEU A 104 0.05 20.51 10.78
N SER A 105 0.39 21.66 11.38
CA SER A 105 0.85 22.84 10.64
C SER A 105 2.14 22.54 9.86
N TRP A 106 3.07 21.81 10.47
CA TRP A 106 4.30 21.35 9.82
C TRP A 106 4.03 20.36 8.68
N TYR A 107 3.14 19.38 8.90
CA TYR A 107 2.74 18.43 7.87
C TYR A 107 2.13 19.13 6.64
N GLN A 108 1.24 20.11 6.86
CA GLN A 108 0.65 20.90 5.78
C GLN A 108 1.72 21.62 4.95
N TRP A 109 2.75 22.17 5.60
CA TRP A 109 3.88 22.78 4.91
C TRP A 109 4.66 21.73 4.09
N MET A 110 5.00 20.58 4.66
CA MET A 110 5.70 19.52 3.92
C MET A 110 4.91 19.02 2.71
N TYR A 111 3.60 18.80 2.89
CA TYR A 111 2.70 18.34 1.84
C TYR A 111 2.64 19.34 0.68
N ARG A 112 2.47 20.64 0.98
CA ARG A 112 2.42 21.71 -0.03
C ARG A 112 3.72 21.88 -0.81
N ASN A 113 4.85 21.56 -0.19
CA ASN A 113 6.18 21.66 -0.83
C ASN A 113 6.65 20.33 -1.44
N GLY A 114 5.79 19.31 -1.52
CA GLY A 114 6.13 18.00 -2.09
C GLY A 114 7.28 17.29 -1.37
N GLN A 115 7.48 17.56 -0.07
CA GLN A 115 8.59 17.02 0.73
C GLN A 115 8.29 15.64 1.32
N ILE A 116 7.10 15.10 1.08
CA ILE A 116 6.68 13.79 1.59
C ILE A 116 6.80 12.77 0.47
N VAL A 117 7.91 12.03 0.45
CA VAL A 117 8.25 11.11 -0.65
C VAL A 117 7.93 9.64 -0.35
N SER A 118 7.93 9.25 0.93
CA SER A 118 7.63 7.88 1.36
C SER A 118 7.26 7.87 2.84
N TRP A 119 6.70 6.76 3.31
CA TRP A 119 6.38 6.58 4.73
C TRP A 119 7.63 6.69 5.61
N THR A 120 8.72 6.04 5.20
CA THR A 120 10.00 6.09 5.92
C THR A 120 10.57 7.50 6.00
N HIS A 121 10.48 8.26 4.90
CA HIS A 121 10.93 9.65 4.90
C HIS A 121 10.08 10.53 5.82
N PHE A 122 8.75 10.32 5.82
CA PHE A 122 7.85 11.02 6.73
C PHE A 122 8.20 10.78 8.19
N LEU A 123 8.42 9.52 8.59
CA LEU A 123 8.81 9.18 9.97
C LEU A 123 10.13 9.83 10.38
N HIS A 124 11.16 9.74 9.52
CA HIS A 124 12.46 10.34 9.80
C HIS A 124 12.38 11.87 9.90
N ALA A 125 11.60 12.52 9.04
CA ALA A 125 11.38 13.95 9.08
C ALA A 125 10.63 14.38 10.37
N LEU A 126 9.67 13.57 10.81
CA LEU A 126 8.91 13.80 12.04
C LEU A 126 9.80 13.65 13.27
N GLU A 127 10.59 12.59 13.33
CA GLU A 127 11.61 12.38 14.36
C GLU A 127 12.62 13.53 14.39
N THR A 128 13.18 13.93 13.25
CA THR A 128 14.14 15.05 13.19
C THR A 128 13.52 16.37 13.66
N ARG A 129 12.24 16.61 13.38
CA ARG A 129 11.56 17.86 13.70
C ARG A 129 11.11 17.96 15.15
N PHE A 130 10.66 16.84 15.72
CA PHE A 130 9.99 16.77 17.03
C PHE A 130 10.74 15.89 18.04
N ALA A 131 11.93 15.40 17.72
CA ALA A 131 12.81 14.81 18.71
C ALA A 131 13.10 15.83 19.82
N PRO A 132 13.18 15.39 21.09
CA PRO A 132 13.63 16.25 22.17
C PRO A 132 14.97 16.86 21.77
N THR A 133 15.07 18.18 21.76
CA THR A 133 16.38 18.80 21.78
C THR A 133 17.04 18.36 23.08
N ALA A 134 18.34 18.08 23.08
CA ALA A 134 19.09 17.60 24.24
C ALA A 134 19.10 18.56 25.46
N TYR A 135 18.28 19.60 25.45
CA TYR A 135 18.08 20.58 26.51
C TYR A 135 16.85 20.33 27.38
N ASP A 136 16.01 19.35 27.07
CA ASP A 136 14.83 19.02 27.86
C ASP A 136 15.12 17.89 28.87
N ASP A 137 16.16 18.08 29.69
CA ASP A 137 16.39 17.30 30.91
C ASP A 137 16.00 18.13 32.14
N PRO A 138 14.76 18.01 32.64
CA PRO A 138 14.37 18.57 33.93
C PRO A 138 14.65 17.62 35.10
N ARG A 139 15.70 16.78 35.06
CA ARG A 139 16.08 15.95 36.22
C ARG A 139 17.57 16.05 36.58
N GLY A 140 17.86 17.06 37.39
CA GLY A 140 19.08 17.11 38.20
C GLY A 140 19.01 18.15 39.31
N ALA A 141 17.93 18.15 40.10
CA ALA A 141 17.88 18.81 41.42
C ALA A 141 18.21 17.79 42.52
#